data_AF-A0A1A8CGS8-F1
#
_entry.id   AF-A0A1A8CGS8-F1
#
_cell.length_a   1.000
_cell.length_b   1.000
_cell.length_c   1.000
_cell.angle_alpha   90.00
_cell.angle_beta   90.00
_cell.angle_gamma   90.00
#
_symmetry.space_group_name_H-M   'P 1'
#
loop_
_entity.id
_entity.type
_entity.pdbx_description
1 polymer ?
#
loop_
_entity_poly.entity_id
_entity_poly.type
_entity_poly.pdbx_seq_one_letter_code
_entity_poly.pdbx_strand_id
1 'polypeptide(L)'
;KKSFESNRYFNIHPKGVIPLGGCVVSANEDMGMPFAIVVNLEDFTGTIVLAAETGEEQVQWMEMLQDSGKVTWKNAQLGEAMIESLEAQGLQLAKEKQEYLDKLMEETEELSHQRAQREELERLNQVLEEEKRKFEEVVLELKAEQEQIKLDMDSTALSLKSVAREKEELSCLTVNLQTSIEELSQAKQRRLLLLGEKGQKKKEEDVGTEDSLQPSLDEEELEDPDLLQDLRHIEEQMKILLKEKEQAEEKLQENEQRAKDLQQEREFYSTQAQTLQQSLSQLTVDKQQTEAELKAEIESRVELERRLKQAEEALQDLEKGLNSVERTKERDEKMKGDVTHLRKFFEECICAAEIEAKLPAIMKNAVYLHKAAARRIKSCRVQRE
;
A
#
# COMPACT_ATOMS: atom_id res chain seq x y z
N LYS A 1 31.28 38.98 -74.88
CA LYS A 1 32.15 38.02 -75.62
C LYS A 1 32.59 38.55 -76.99
N LYS A 2 31.69 38.96 -77.89
CA LYS A 2 32.05 39.42 -79.26
C LYS A 2 32.95 40.67 -79.37
N SER A 3 32.97 41.59 -78.40
CA SER A 3 33.82 42.80 -78.43
C SER A 3 35.25 42.59 -77.87
N PHE A 4 35.48 41.54 -77.08
CA PHE A 4 36.81 41.24 -76.50
C PHE A 4 37.68 40.45 -77.49
N GLU A 5 37.05 39.69 -78.37
CA GLU A 5 37.73 38.86 -79.38
C GLU A 5 38.38 39.68 -80.50
N SER A 6 37.90 40.91 -80.77
CA SER A 6 38.42 41.77 -81.84
C SER A 6 39.61 42.65 -81.44
N ASN A 7 39.71 43.10 -80.18
CA ASN A 7 40.68 44.14 -79.81
C ASN A 7 41.90 43.69 -79.00
N ARG A 8 41.97 42.47 -78.45
CA ARG A 8 43.14 41.81 -77.79
C ARG A 8 44.08 42.65 -76.89
N TYR A 9 43.76 43.88 -76.52
CA TYR A 9 44.52 44.72 -75.61
C TYR A 9 43.70 44.92 -74.35
N PHE A 10 43.99 44.12 -73.33
CA PHE A 10 43.57 44.42 -71.96
C PHE A 10 44.73 45.13 -71.28
N ASN A 11 44.49 46.30 -70.69
CA ASN A 11 45.53 47.02 -69.98
C ASN A 11 45.95 46.21 -68.75
N ILE A 12 47.13 45.59 -68.81
CA ILE A 12 47.69 44.74 -67.75
C ILE A 12 48.19 45.54 -66.52
N HIS A 13 48.23 46.86 -66.62
CA HIS A 13 48.62 47.77 -65.53
C HIS A 13 47.60 48.91 -65.39
N PRO A 14 46.39 48.63 -64.89
CA PRO A 14 45.40 49.68 -64.64
C PRO A 14 45.97 50.69 -63.63
N LYS A 15 45.93 51.98 -63.99
CA LYS A 15 46.38 53.07 -63.12
C LYS A 15 45.34 53.47 -62.06
N GLY A 16 44.16 52.88 -62.13
CA GLY A 16 43.03 53.13 -61.25
C GLY A 16 41.78 52.42 -61.75
N VAL A 17 40.78 52.35 -60.89
CA VAL A 17 39.45 51.82 -61.19
C VAL A 17 38.44 52.88 -60.81
N ILE A 18 37.50 53.17 -61.71
CA ILE A 18 36.42 54.11 -61.46
C ILE A 18 35.17 53.27 -61.15
N PRO A 19 34.60 53.36 -59.94
CA PRO A 19 33.35 52.69 -59.63
C PRO A 19 32.21 53.46 -60.32
N LEU A 20 31.61 52.85 -61.34
CA LEU A 20 30.52 53.49 -62.10
C LEU A 20 29.13 53.30 -61.45
N GLY A 21 29.05 52.56 -60.34
CA GLY A 21 27.80 52.39 -59.60
C GLY A 21 27.31 53.73 -59.04
N GLY A 22 26.09 54.13 -59.38
CA GLY A 22 25.49 55.41 -58.93
C GLY A 22 26.02 56.67 -59.63
N CYS A 23 26.98 56.55 -60.55
CA CYS A 23 27.54 57.70 -61.27
C CYS A 23 26.56 58.28 -62.30
N VAL A 24 26.52 59.60 -62.40
CA VAL A 24 25.83 60.35 -63.45
C VAL A 24 26.82 60.67 -64.56
N VAL A 25 26.50 60.26 -65.78
CA VAL A 25 27.33 60.49 -66.97
C VAL A 25 26.62 61.48 -67.89
N SER A 26 27.22 62.64 -68.14
CA SER A 26 26.65 63.72 -68.94
C SER A 26 27.66 64.33 -69.91
N ALA A 27 27.19 64.83 -71.05
CA ALA A 27 28.00 65.65 -71.95
C ALA A 27 28.21 67.05 -71.35
N ASN A 28 29.39 67.64 -71.56
CA ASN A 28 29.66 69.02 -71.17
C ASN A 28 30.49 69.71 -72.26
N GLU A 29 30.01 70.84 -72.78
CA GLU A 29 30.68 71.63 -73.82
C GLU A 29 31.35 72.90 -73.24
N ASP A 30 31.04 73.26 -71.99
CA ASP A 30 31.38 74.54 -71.36
C ASP A 30 32.84 74.63 -70.87
N MET A 31 33.63 73.56 -71.02
CA MET A 31 35.01 73.46 -70.55
C MET A 31 36.07 73.72 -71.64
N GLY A 32 35.67 74.28 -72.80
CA GLY A 32 36.58 74.50 -73.94
C GLY A 32 36.98 73.21 -74.67
N MET A 33 36.27 72.12 -74.40
CA MET A 33 36.48 70.78 -74.97
C MET A 33 35.16 70.34 -75.61
N PRO A 34 35.07 70.26 -76.95
CA PRO A 34 33.79 70.12 -77.66
C PRO A 34 33.10 68.77 -77.44
N PHE A 35 33.84 67.73 -77.04
CA PHE A 35 33.30 66.38 -76.85
C PHE A 35 33.64 65.82 -75.46
N ALA A 36 33.46 66.64 -74.41
CA ALA A 36 33.77 66.20 -73.04
C ALA A 36 32.65 65.33 -72.45
N ILE A 37 33.04 64.30 -71.71
CA ILE A 37 32.16 63.42 -70.93
C ILE A 37 32.48 63.63 -69.47
N VAL A 38 31.47 64.03 -68.70
CA VAL A 38 31.58 64.24 -67.27
C VAL A 38 30.99 63.05 -66.55
N VAL A 39 31.78 62.41 -65.69
CA VAL A 39 31.35 61.35 -64.77
C VAL A 39 31.38 61.92 -63.36
N ASN A 40 30.21 62.01 -62.74
CA ASN A 40 30.05 62.58 -61.40
C ASN A 40 29.37 61.59 -60.46
N LEU A 41 29.79 61.58 -59.20
CA LEU A 41 29.15 60.86 -58.10
C LEU A 41 29.11 61.81 -56.91
N GLU A 42 27.97 61.87 -56.19
CA GLU A 42 27.80 62.80 -55.07
C GLU A 42 28.87 62.61 -53.97
N ASP A 43 29.38 61.39 -53.83
CA ASP A 43 30.41 61.03 -52.85
C ASP A 43 31.86 61.25 -53.35
N PHE A 44 32.07 61.69 -54.60
CA PHE A 44 33.41 61.98 -55.09
C PHE A 44 33.89 63.35 -54.62
N THR A 45 35.10 63.38 -54.05
CA THR A 45 35.86 64.63 -53.86
C THR A 45 36.50 65.07 -55.20
N GLY A 46 35.67 65.34 -56.21
CA GLY A 46 36.08 65.81 -57.54
C GLY A 46 35.24 65.26 -58.69
N THR A 47 35.30 65.93 -59.84
CA THR A 47 34.58 65.53 -61.06
C THR A 47 35.55 64.92 -62.07
N ILE A 48 35.23 63.74 -62.61
CA ILE A 48 36.05 63.10 -63.65
C ILE A 48 35.57 63.60 -65.01
N VAL A 49 36.50 64.17 -65.78
CA VAL A 49 36.22 64.65 -67.14
C VAL A 49 37.06 63.85 -68.13
N LEU A 50 36.40 63.23 -69.09
CA LEU A 50 36.99 62.49 -70.19
C LEU A 50 36.76 63.27 -71.48
N ALA A 51 37.61 63.07 -72.48
CA ALA A 51 37.49 63.71 -73.79
C ALA A 51 37.40 62.64 -74.88
N ALA A 52 36.44 62.78 -75.79
CA ALA A 52 36.35 61.98 -77.01
C ALA A 52 36.92 62.74 -78.21
N GLU A 53 37.36 62.03 -79.25
CA GLU A 53 37.91 62.67 -80.46
C GLU A 53 36.79 63.15 -81.40
N THR A 54 35.62 62.52 -81.31
CA THR A 54 34.43 62.85 -82.12
C THR A 54 33.14 62.80 -81.29
N GLY A 55 32.08 63.44 -81.80
CA GLY A 55 30.74 63.36 -81.18
C GLY A 55 30.15 61.95 -81.22
N GLU A 56 30.46 61.15 -82.25
CA GLU A 56 30.01 59.75 -82.33
C GLU A 56 30.65 58.89 -81.23
N GLU A 57 31.96 59.04 -81.01
CA GLU A 57 32.66 58.37 -79.91
C GLU A 57 32.18 58.85 -78.53
N GLN A 58 31.88 60.14 -78.38
CA GLN A 58 31.35 60.69 -77.14
C GLN A 58 30.06 59.99 -76.74
N VAL A 59 29.11 59.87 -77.67
CA VAL A 59 27.83 59.18 -77.46
C VAL A 59 28.05 57.69 -77.15
N GLN A 60 28.92 57.02 -77.91
CA GLN A 60 29.22 55.60 -77.71
C GLN A 60 29.85 55.31 -76.34
N TRP A 61 30.81 56.13 -75.89
CA TRP A 61 31.42 55.99 -74.58
C TRP A 61 30.45 56.33 -73.45
N MET A 62 29.60 57.34 -73.62
CA MET A 62 28.56 57.66 -72.64
C MET A 62 27.60 56.49 -72.44
N GLU A 63 27.12 55.87 -73.53
CA GLU A 63 26.24 54.70 -73.46
C GLU A 63 26.94 53.52 -72.77
N MET A 64 28.19 53.23 -73.14
CA MET A 64 28.97 52.15 -72.52
C MET A 64 29.21 52.36 -71.02
N LEU A 65 29.50 53.60 -70.60
CA LEU A 65 29.71 53.96 -69.20
C LEU A 65 28.42 53.85 -68.40
N GLN A 66 27.30 54.31 -68.95
CA GLN A 66 25.98 54.19 -68.32
C GLN A 66 25.56 52.72 -68.17
N ASP A 67 25.75 51.91 -69.21
CA ASP A 67 25.41 50.48 -69.15
C ASP A 67 26.32 49.71 -68.19
N SER A 68 27.61 50.05 -68.14
CA SER A 68 28.54 49.48 -67.17
C SER A 68 28.14 49.84 -65.74
N GLY A 69 27.73 51.10 -65.50
CA GLY A 69 27.21 51.54 -64.21
C GLY A 69 25.95 50.78 -63.76
N LYS A 70 25.00 50.53 -64.68
CA LYS A 70 23.82 49.68 -64.41
C LYS A 70 24.21 48.27 -63.99
N VAL A 71 25.22 47.67 -64.62
CA VAL A 71 25.70 46.32 -64.28
C VAL A 71 26.36 46.33 -62.89
N THR A 72 27.23 47.30 -62.60
CA THR A 72 27.85 47.45 -61.27
C THR A 72 26.80 47.59 -60.17
N TRP A 73 25.77 48.42 -60.41
CA TRP A 73 24.67 48.61 -59.47
C TRP A 73 23.87 47.32 -59.24
N LYS A 74 23.49 46.61 -60.32
CA LYS A 74 22.78 45.32 -60.21
C LYS A 74 23.59 44.26 -59.46
N ASN A 75 24.90 44.21 -59.68
CA ASN A 75 25.78 43.28 -58.96
C ASN A 75 25.87 43.60 -57.47
N ALA A 76 25.91 44.89 -57.10
CA ALA A 76 25.88 45.31 -55.71
C ALA A 76 24.55 44.92 -55.04
N GLN A 77 23.42 45.17 -55.70
CA GLN A 77 22.09 44.76 -55.20
C GLN A 77 21.97 43.24 -55.02
N LEU A 78 22.50 42.45 -55.96
CA LEU A 78 22.52 40.99 -55.85
C LEU A 78 23.41 40.52 -54.69
N GLY A 79 24.56 41.18 -54.47
CA GLY A 79 25.45 40.90 -53.35
C GLY A 79 24.77 41.17 -52.01
N GLU A 80 24.11 42.32 -51.87
CA GLU A 80 23.37 42.69 -50.67
C GLU A 80 22.24 41.69 -50.37
N ALA A 81 21.41 41.38 -51.37
CA ALA A 81 20.32 40.41 -51.21
C ALA A 81 20.83 39.00 -50.85
N MET A 82 22.02 38.62 -51.32
CA MET A 82 22.64 37.34 -50.96
C MET A 82 23.15 37.35 -49.51
N ILE A 83 23.75 38.46 -49.06
CA ILE A 83 24.19 38.63 -47.67
C ILE A 83 22.98 38.59 -46.73
N GLU A 84 21.93 39.37 -47.01
CA GLU A 84 20.68 39.37 -46.22
C GLU A 84 20.07 37.97 -46.12
N SER A 85 20.06 37.22 -47.24
CA SER A 85 19.56 35.84 -47.28
C SER A 85 20.40 34.90 -46.39
N LEU A 86 21.73 35.02 -46.43
CA LEU A 86 22.63 34.22 -45.60
C LEU A 86 22.50 34.56 -44.11
N GLU A 87 22.35 35.84 -43.78
CA GLU A 87 22.11 36.29 -42.40
C GLU A 87 20.77 35.77 -41.86
N ALA A 88 19.71 35.83 -42.67
CA ALA A 88 18.41 35.28 -42.31
C ALA A 88 18.46 33.76 -42.07
N GLN A 89 19.16 33.02 -42.94
CA GLN A 89 19.38 31.59 -42.76
C GLN A 89 20.19 31.28 -41.50
N GLY A 90 21.26 32.05 -41.23
CA GLY A 90 22.07 31.89 -40.03
C GLY A 90 21.27 32.15 -38.75
N LEU A 91 20.43 33.18 -38.75
CA LEU A 91 19.53 33.49 -37.64
C LEU A 91 18.48 32.38 -37.42
N GLN A 92 17.90 31.86 -38.51
CA GLN A 92 16.93 30.78 -38.45
C GLN A 92 17.55 29.49 -37.87
N LEU A 93 18.74 29.11 -38.33
CA LEU A 93 19.48 27.95 -37.79
C LEU A 93 19.80 28.11 -36.30
N ALA A 94 20.15 29.33 -35.87
CA ALA A 94 20.41 29.60 -34.45
C ALA A 94 19.15 29.45 -33.60
N LYS A 95 17.99 29.90 -34.11
CA LYS A 95 16.69 29.71 -33.44
C LYS A 95 16.32 28.24 -33.34
N GLU A 96 16.38 27.51 -34.45
CA GLU A 96 16.08 26.07 -34.48
C GLU A 96 16.96 25.30 -33.50
N LYS A 97 18.27 25.59 -33.47
CA LYS A 97 19.20 24.99 -32.51
C LYS A 97 18.78 25.26 -31.06
N GLN A 98 18.38 26.50 -30.74
CA GLN A 98 17.93 26.83 -29.39
C GLN A 98 16.65 26.07 -29.03
N GLU A 99 15.66 26.04 -29.91
CA GLU A 99 14.42 25.28 -29.69
C GLU A 99 14.67 23.79 -29.48
N TYR A 100 15.61 23.19 -30.20
CA TYR A 100 16.02 21.80 -29.97
C TYR A 100 16.68 21.60 -28.61
N LEU A 101 17.52 22.54 -28.16
CA LEU A 101 18.13 22.47 -26.83
C LEU A 101 17.08 22.59 -25.73
N ASP A 102 16.12 23.50 -25.87
CA ASP A 102 15.06 23.71 -24.89
C ASP A 102 14.19 22.45 -24.75
N LYS A 103 13.81 21.82 -25.87
CA LYS A 103 13.07 20.54 -25.87
C LYS A 103 13.84 19.41 -25.18
N LEU A 104 15.15 19.30 -25.45
CA LEU A 104 15.99 18.29 -24.80
C LEU A 104 16.10 18.51 -23.30
N MET A 105 16.14 19.77 -22.86
CA MET A 105 16.13 20.10 -21.43
C MET A 105 14.80 19.70 -20.79
N GLU A 106 13.66 20.02 -21.41
CA GLU A 106 12.33 19.64 -20.93
C GLU A 106 12.19 18.10 -20.81
N GLU A 107 12.56 17.35 -21.85
CA GLU A 107 12.56 15.87 -21.82
C GLU A 107 13.47 15.31 -20.71
N THR A 108 14.62 15.95 -20.47
CA THR A 108 15.55 15.53 -19.40
C THR A 108 14.96 15.78 -18.02
N GLU A 109 14.28 16.92 -17.81
CA GLU A 109 13.60 17.25 -16.56
C GLU A 109 12.44 16.28 -16.30
N GLU A 110 11.61 15.99 -17.30
CA GLU A 110 10.53 15.00 -17.21
C GLU A 110 11.06 13.60 -16.86
N LEU A 111 12.12 13.14 -17.53
CA LEU A 111 12.77 11.87 -17.22
C LEU A 111 13.33 11.83 -15.79
N SER A 112 13.87 12.95 -15.30
CA SER A 112 14.37 13.05 -13.93
C SER A 112 13.22 12.94 -12.91
N HIS A 113 12.08 13.58 -13.20
CA HIS A 113 10.90 13.51 -12.36
C HIS A 113 10.30 12.09 -12.32
N GLN A 114 10.19 11.43 -13.48
CA GLN A 114 9.73 10.05 -13.56
C GLN A 114 10.65 9.09 -12.79
N ARG A 115 11.97 9.28 -12.85
CA ARG A 115 12.93 8.49 -12.05
C ARG A 115 12.72 8.69 -10.55
N ALA A 116 12.56 9.92 -10.11
CA ALA A 116 12.31 10.23 -8.70
C ALA A 116 11.00 9.58 -8.19
N GLN A 117 9.92 9.67 -8.97
CA GLN A 117 8.64 9.01 -8.65
C GLN A 117 8.80 7.48 -8.58
N ARG A 118 9.55 6.89 -9.51
CA ARG A 118 9.81 5.45 -9.52
C ARG A 118 10.61 5.01 -8.29
N GLU A 119 11.63 5.76 -7.90
CA GLU A 119 12.40 5.47 -6.68
C GLU A 119 11.54 5.59 -5.41
N GLU A 120 10.63 6.56 -5.35
CA GLU A 120 9.68 6.71 -4.24
C GLU A 120 8.70 5.53 -4.17
N LEU A 121 8.17 5.09 -5.32
CA LEU A 121 7.33 3.90 -5.40
C LEU A 121 8.09 2.62 -4.99
N GLU A 122 9.35 2.46 -5.40
CA GLU A 122 10.18 1.33 -4.99
C GLU A 122 10.45 1.34 -3.47
N ARG A 123 10.71 2.52 -2.87
CA ARG A 123 10.83 2.65 -1.41
C ARG A 123 9.52 2.31 -0.70
N LEU A 124 8.39 2.83 -1.18
CA LEU A 124 7.08 2.55 -0.58
C LEU A 124 6.76 1.06 -0.65
N ASN A 125 7.07 0.41 -1.78
CA ASN A 125 6.86 -1.02 -1.94
C ASN A 125 7.70 -1.85 -0.95
N GLN A 126 8.96 -1.47 -0.70
CA GLN A 126 9.79 -2.12 0.32
C GLN A 126 9.16 -2.01 1.72
N VAL A 127 8.69 -0.82 2.09
CA VAL A 127 8.02 -0.61 3.40
C VAL A 127 6.75 -1.47 3.51
N LEU A 128 5.94 -1.52 2.44
CA LEU A 128 4.73 -2.35 2.41
C LEU A 128 5.05 -3.85 2.51
N GLU A 129 6.09 -4.34 1.85
CA GLU A 129 6.55 -5.73 1.97
C GLU A 129 7.04 -6.05 3.39
N GLU A 130 7.77 -5.14 4.01
CA GLU A 130 8.21 -5.29 5.40
C GLU A 130 7.04 -5.32 6.39
N GLU A 131 6.06 -4.43 6.23
CA GLU A 131 4.85 -4.42 7.04
C GLU A 131 4.04 -5.70 6.84
N LYS A 132 3.86 -6.14 5.59
CA LYS A 132 3.20 -7.41 5.26
C LYS A 132 3.86 -8.59 5.98
N ARG A 133 5.19 -8.68 5.95
CA ARG A 133 5.94 -9.73 6.66
C ARG A 133 5.69 -9.67 8.17
N LYS A 134 5.74 -8.49 8.78
CA LYS A 134 5.46 -8.32 10.23
C LYS A 134 4.03 -8.78 10.57
N PHE A 135 3.05 -8.46 9.73
CA PHE A 135 1.68 -8.95 9.91
C PHE A 135 1.60 -10.48 9.80
N GLU A 136 2.28 -11.08 8.83
CA GLU A 136 2.33 -12.54 8.68
C GLU A 136 2.99 -13.23 9.89
N GLU A 137 4.06 -12.65 10.45
CA GLU A 137 4.71 -13.12 11.68
C GLU A 137 3.74 -13.10 12.87
N VAL A 138 3.07 -11.97 13.13
CA VAL A 138 2.07 -11.85 14.21
C VAL A 138 0.93 -12.86 14.03
N VAL A 139 0.47 -13.08 12.80
CA VAL A 139 -0.57 -14.09 12.52
C VAL A 139 -0.10 -15.50 12.84
N LEU A 140 1.16 -15.83 12.56
CA LEU A 140 1.73 -17.13 12.89
C LEU A 140 1.86 -17.31 14.40
N GLU A 141 2.33 -16.28 15.12
CA GLU A 141 2.43 -16.29 16.59
C GLU A 141 1.07 -16.50 17.24
N LEU A 142 0.04 -15.73 16.84
CA LEU A 142 -1.32 -15.87 17.38
C LEU A 142 -1.92 -17.25 17.10
N LYS A 143 -1.60 -17.88 15.96
CA LYS A 143 -2.03 -19.25 15.65
C LYS A 143 -1.33 -20.28 16.54
N ALA A 144 -0.02 -20.13 16.77
CA ALA A 144 0.73 -21.00 17.66
C ALA A 144 0.21 -20.90 19.11
N GLU A 145 -0.08 -19.68 19.58
CA GLU A 145 -0.71 -19.46 20.89
C GLU A 145 -2.09 -20.11 20.99
N GLN A 146 -2.91 -20.01 19.93
CA GLN A 146 -4.21 -20.68 19.87
C GLN A 146 -4.09 -22.20 19.98
N GLU A 147 -3.12 -22.81 19.29
CA GLU A 147 -2.86 -24.24 19.36
C GLU A 147 -2.38 -24.66 20.75
N GLN A 148 -1.51 -23.87 21.38
CA GLN A 148 -1.03 -24.11 22.72
C GLN A 148 -2.16 -24.08 23.75
N ILE A 149 -3.00 -23.04 23.73
CA ILE A 149 -4.16 -22.92 24.64
C ILE A 149 -5.13 -24.09 24.46
N LYS A 150 -5.30 -24.57 23.22
CA LYS A 150 -6.12 -25.75 22.96
C LYS A 150 -5.54 -27.01 23.62
N LEU A 151 -4.23 -27.22 23.55
CA LEU A 151 -3.57 -28.34 24.22
C LEU A 151 -3.71 -28.25 25.76
N ASP A 152 -3.55 -27.06 26.33
CA ASP A 152 -3.68 -26.83 27.77
C ASP A 152 -5.12 -27.05 28.25
N MET A 153 -6.11 -26.63 27.45
CA MET A 153 -7.52 -26.93 27.67
C MET A 153 -7.82 -28.42 27.66
N ASP A 154 -7.30 -29.15 26.68
CA ASP A 154 -7.51 -30.60 26.56
C ASP A 154 -6.86 -31.34 27.74
N SER A 155 -5.66 -30.91 28.17
CA SER A 155 -4.97 -31.42 29.36
C SER A 155 -5.77 -31.19 30.65
N THR A 156 -6.30 -29.98 30.83
CA THR A 156 -7.13 -29.60 31.98
C THR A 156 -8.42 -30.44 32.00
N ALA A 157 -9.04 -30.65 30.83
CA ALA A 157 -10.25 -31.46 30.69
C ALA A 157 -10.00 -32.95 31.00
N LEU A 158 -8.82 -33.49 30.66
CA LEU A 158 -8.41 -34.84 31.03
C LEU A 158 -8.19 -34.96 32.55
N SER A 159 -7.53 -33.98 33.16
CA SER A 159 -7.29 -33.93 34.61
C SER A 159 -8.60 -33.87 35.39
N LEU A 160 -9.56 -33.02 34.97
CA LEU A 160 -10.90 -32.96 35.55
C LEU A 160 -11.63 -34.31 35.51
N LYS A 161 -11.51 -35.05 34.39
CA LYS A 161 -12.10 -36.40 34.27
C LYS A 161 -11.46 -37.39 35.23
N SER A 162 -10.15 -37.31 35.48
CA SER A 162 -9.47 -38.16 36.46
C SER A 162 -9.97 -37.89 37.87
N VAL A 163 -9.99 -36.61 38.27
CA VAL A 163 -10.47 -36.19 39.61
C VAL A 163 -11.94 -36.57 39.82
N ALA A 164 -12.77 -36.48 38.78
CA ALA A 164 -14.17 -36.92 38.85
C ALA A 164 -14.31 -38.42 39.14
N ARG A 165 -13.48 -39.27 38.51
CA ARG A 165 -13.46 -40.73 38.78
C ARG A 165 -12.98 -41.04 40.19
N GLU A 166 -11.89 -40.41 40.62
CA GLU A 166 -11.36 -40.58 41.98
C GLU A 166 -12.40 -40.15 43.03
N LYS A 167 -13.15 -39.07 42.78
CA LYS A 167 -14.24 -38.64 43.66
C LYS A 167 -15.36 -39.68 43.74
N GLU A 168 -15.73 -40.28 42.62
CA GLU A 168 -16.74 -41.35 42.57
C GLU A 168 -16.28 -42.60 43.35
N GLU A 169 -15.02 -43.01 43.16
CA GLU A 169 -14.40 -44.12 43.89
C GLU A 169 -14.35 -43.85 45.41
N LEU A 170 -13.90 -42.66 45.82
CA LEU A 170 -13.86 -42.24 47.23
C LEU A 170 -15.27 -42.16 47.82
N SER A 171 -16.25 -41.65 47.07
CA SER A 171 -17.65 -41.60 47.52
C SER A 171 -18.21 -43.01 47.75
N CYS A 172 -17.95 -43.95 46.85
CA CYS A 172 -18.33 -45.35 47.04
C CYS A 172 -17.66 -45.97 48.26
N LEU A 173 -16.36 -45.72 48.45
CA LEU A 173 -15.62 -46.20 49.63
C LEU A 173 -16.19 -45.63 50.94
N THR A 174 -16.48 -44.33 51.00
CA THR A 174 -17.06 -43.67 52.18
C THR A 174 -18.43 -44.26 52.52
N VAL A 175 -19.28 -44.54 51.52
CA VAL A 175 -20.58 -45.21 51.72
C VAL A 175 -20.41 -46.62 52.28
N ASN A 176 -19.46 -47.40 51.74
CA ASN A 176 -19.18 -48.74 52.23
C ASN A 176 -18.67 -48.73 53.67
N LEU A 177 -17.72 -47.86 54.00
CA LEU A 177 -17.19 -47.68 55.36
C LEU A 177 -18.30 -47.26 56.34
N GLN A 178 -19.16 -46.34 55.93
CA GLN A 178 -20.33 -45.92 56.73
C GLN A 178 -21.27 -47.09 57.01
N THR A 179 -21.58 -47.90 56.00
CA THR A 179 -22.44 -49.09 56.13
C THR A 179 -21.81 -50.11 57.09
N SER A 180 -20.51 -50.40 56.96
CA SER A 180 -19.81 -51.31 57.86
C SER A 180 -19.75 -50.80 59.30
N ILE A 181 -19.58 -49.49 59.51
CA ILE A 181 -19.64 -48.87 60.85
C ILE A 181 -21.04 -49.02 61.45
N GLU A 182 -22.10 -48.81 60.67
CA GLU A 182 -23.49 -48.98 61.11
C GLU A 182 -23.77 -50.45 61.50
N GLU A 183 -23.33 -51.41 60.70
CA GLU A 183 -23.45 -52.84 61.00
C GLU A 183 -22.72 -53.23 62.30
N LEU A 184 -21.49 -52.76 62.50
CA LEU A 184 -20.74 -52.96 63.74
C LEU A 184 -21.40 -52.28 64.93
N SER A 185 -21.99 -51.09 64.75
CA SER A 185 -22.74 -50.40 65.80
C SER A 185 -23.98 -51.19 66.23
N GLN A 186 -24.71 -51.79 65.27
CA GLN A 186 -25.84 -52.67 65.55
C GLN A 186 -25.38 -53.97 66.23
N ALA A 187 -24.26 -54.55 65.80
CA ALA A 187 -23.68 -55.73 66.43
C ALA A 187 -23.25 -55.44 67.88
N LYS A 188 -22.63 -54.28 68.14
CA LYS A 188 -22.31 -53.78 69.48
C LYS A 188 -23.57 -53.67 70.34
N GLN A 189 -24.64 -53.07 69.80
CA GLN A 189 -25.89 -52.89 70.52
C GLN A 189 -26.56 -54.24 70.86
N ARG A 190 -26.55 -55.20 69.93
CA ARG A 190 -27.05 -56.57 70.19
C ARG A 190 -26.23 -57.28 71.28
N ARG A 191 -24.91 -57.15 71.28
CA ARG A 191 -24.03 -57.71 72.34
C ARG A 191 -24.25 -57.05 73.70
N LEU A 192 -24.42 -55.72 73.75
CA LEU A 192 -24.75 -55.01 74.99
C LEU A 192 -26.10 -55.44 75.58
N LEU A 193 -27.11 -55.67 74.73
CA LEU A 193 -28.41 -56.21 75.19
C LEU A 193 -28.25 -57.62 75.79
N LEU A 194 -27.45 -58.49 75.17
CA LEU A 194 -27.14 -59.83 75.71
C LEU A 194 -26.42 -59.77 77.06
N LEU A 195 -25.51 -58.81 77.27
CA LEU A 195 -24.90 -58.55 78.58
C LEU A 195 -25.93 -58.08 79.61
N GLY A 196 -26.84 -57.18 79.23
CA GLY A 196 -27.92 -56.69 80.08
C GLY A 196 -28.91 -57.78 80.50
N GLU A 197 -29.32 -58.65 79.56
CA GLU A 197 -30.21 -59.79 79.81
C GLU A 197 -29.55 -60.87 80.69
N LYS A 198 -28.26 -61.15 80.49
CA LYS A 198 -27.50 -62.09 81.35
C LYS A 198 -27.29 -61.52 82.76
N GLY A 199 -27.06 -60.21 82.88
CA GLY A 199 -26.97 -59.52 84.17
C GLY A 199 -28.31 -59.44 84.93
N GLN A 200 -29.44 -59.34 84.22
CA GLN A 200 -30.78 -59.40 84.81
C GLN A 200 -31.18 -60.83 85.22
N LYS A 201 -30.91 -61.84 84.40
CA LYS A 201 -31.17 -63.25 84.75
C LYS A 201 -30.40 -63.71 85.99
N LYS A 202 -29.15 -63.28 86.16
CA LYS A 202 -28.36 -63.56 87.37
C LYS A 202 -28.84 -62.78 88.60
N LYS A 203 -29.40 -61.57 88.44
CA LYS A 203 -30.06 -60.83 89.54
C LYS A 203 -31.41 -61.43 89.94
N GLU A 204 -32.11 -62.09 89.02
CA GLU A 204 -33.34 -62.85 89.33
C GLU A 204 -33.03 -64.21 89.99
N GLU A 205 -31.88 -64.82 89.69
CA GLU A 205 -31.40 -66.04 90.37
C GLU A 205 -30.86 -65.77 91.79
N ASP A 206 -30.35 -64.56 92.09
CA ASP A 206 -29.77 -64.19 93.40
C ASP A 206 -30.81 -63.68 94.44
N VAL A 207 -32.08 -63.52 94.05
CA VAL A 207 -33.19 -63.17 94.98
C VAL A 207 -33.89 -64.43 95.53
N GLY A 208 -33.42 -65.62 95.13
CA GLY A 208 -34.06 -66.90 95.41
C GLY A 208 -33.31 -67.83 96.38
N THR A 209 -32.46 -67.36 97.31
CA THR A 209 -31.99 -68.20 98.42
C THR A 209 -31.58 -67.36 99.63
N GLU A 210 -32.41 -67.34 100.67
CA GLU A 210 -32.04 -66.81 102.00
C GLU A 210 -31.10 -67.79 102.73
N ASP A 211 -30.20 -67.21 103.54
CA ASP A 211 -29.56 -67.74 104.75
C ASP A 211 -28.15 -68.37 104.65
N SER A 212 -27.09 -67.54 104.77
CA SER A 212 -26.04 -67.68 105.80
C SER A 212 -24.80 -66.78 105.56
N LEU A 213 -24.54 -65.90 106.54
CA LEU A 213 -23.24 -65.50 107.12
C LEU A 213 -21.97 -65.32 106.23
N GLN A 214 -21.61 -64.04 106.05
CA GLN A 214 -20.26 -63.44 106.26
C GLN A 214 -19.15 -63.61 105.18
N PRO A 215 -18.10 -62.76 105.17
CA PRO A 215 -17.86 -61.77 104.12
C PRO A 215 -16.53 -61.95 103.35
N SER A 216 -16.53 -61.66 102.05
CA SER A 216 -15.31 -61.44 101.24
C SER A 216 -15.76 -60.81 99.93
N LEU A 217 -15.36 -59.57 99.62
CA LEU A 217 -14.16 -59.30 98.82
C LEU A 217 -14.15 -60.14 97.54
N ASP A 218 -14.57 -59.48 96.46
CA ASP A 218 -14.15 -59.65 95.05
C ASP A 218 -15.38 -59.46 94.14
N GLU A 219 -15.81 -58.20 93.98
CA GLU A 219 -16.85 -57.77 93.02
C GLU A 219 -16.34 -57.77 91.55
N GLU A 220 -15.18 -58.36 91.24
CA GLU A 220 -14.53 -58.21 89.92
C GLU A 220 -14.59 -59.44 88.99
N GLU A 221 -15.18 -60.59 89.36
CA GLU A 221 -15.16 -61.79 88.50
C GLU A 221 -16.53 -62.41 88.20
N LEU A 222 -17.47 -61.66 87.61
CA LEU A 222 -18.67 -62.26 87.02
C LEU A 222 -19.13 -61.61 85.69
N GLU A 223 -18.20 -60.98 84.96
CA GLU A 223 -18.42 -60.61 83.57
C GLU A 223 -17.90 -61.73 82.66
N ASP A 224 -18.68 -62.14 81.66
CA ASP A 224 -18.31 -63.16 80.66
C ASP A 224 -17.07 -62.65 79.87
N PRO A 225 -15.84 -63.12 80.19
CA PRO A 225 -14.60 -62.46 79.75
C PRO A 225 -14.44 -62.50 78.23
N ASP A 226 -14.96 -63.56 77.59
CA ASP A 226 -15.01 -63.71 76.14
C ASP A 226 -15.93 -62.66 75.50
N LEU A 227 -17.11 -62.41 76.09
CA LEU A 227 -18.10 -61.46 75.57
C LEU A 227 -17.63 -60.00 75.70
N LEU A 228 -16.85 -59.69 76.75
CA LEU A 228 -16.18 -58.40 76.92
C LEU A 228 -15.02 -58.21 75.95
N GLN A 229 -14.21 -59.25 75.74
CA GLN A 229 -13.10 -59.22 74.77
C GLN A 229 -13.62 -59.00 73.35
N ASP A 230 -14.73 -59.65 73.04
CA ASP A 230 -15.52 -59.47 71.83
C ASP A 230 -16.06 -58.05 71.63
N LEU A 231 -16.51 -57.40 72.70
CA LEU A 231 -17.01 -56.03 72.68
C LEU A 231 -15.87 -55.03 72.47
N ARG A 232 -14.75 -55.22 73.18
CA ARG A 232 -13.50 -54.45 72.96
C ARG A 232 -13.01 -54.59 71.53
N HIS A 233 -13.07 -55.79 70.96
CA HIS A 233 -12.66 -56.03 69.58
C HIS A 233 -13.54 -55.29 68.56
N ILE A 234 -14.88 -55.29 68.74
CA ILE A 234 -15.80 -54.50 67.90
C ILE A 234 -15.49 -53.00 68.03
N GLU A 235 -15.22 -52.50 69.23
CA GLU A 235 -14.88 -51.09 69.45
C GLU A 235 -13.57 -50.69 68.77
N GLU A 236 -12.54 -51.53 68.85
CA GLU A 236 -11.26 -51.32 68.18
C GLU A 236 -11.43 -51.31 66.64
N GLN A 237 -12.18 -52.27 66.10
CA GLN A 237 -12.49 -52.34 64.66
C GLN A 237 -13.29 -51.13 64.18
N MET A 238 -14.30 -50.71 64.94
CA MET A 238 -15.11 -49.53 64.64
C MET A 238 -14.24 -48.25 64.67
N LYS A 239 -13.29 -48.15 65.60
CA LYS A 239 -12.34 -47.03 65.68
C LYS A 239 -11.40 -46.98 64.47
N ILE A 240 -10.93 -48.13 63.99
CA ILE A 240 -10.11 -48.22 62.77
C ILE A 240 -10.91 -47.76 61.55
N LEU A 241 -12.12 -48.28 61.36
CA LEU A 241 -12.97 -47.90 60.22
C LEU A 241 -13.39 -46.42 60.25
N LEU A 242 -13.62 -45.85 61.43
CA LEU A 242 -13.88 -44.40 61.57
C LEU A 242 -12.69 -43.57 61.10
N LYS A 243 -11.47 -44.00 61.43
CA LYS A 243 -10.25 -43.32 60.99
C LYS A 243 -10.03 -43.44 59.47
N GLU A 244 -10.30 -44.61 58.89
CA GLU A 244 -10.25 -44.81 57.44
C GLU A 244 -11.30 -43.96 56.71
N LYS A 245 -12.50 -43.84 57.29
CA LYS A 245 -13.57 -43.00 56.78
C LYS A 245 -13.18 -41.52 56.80
N GLU A 246 -12.63 -41.03 57.91
CA GLU A 246 -12.13 -39.65 58.04
C GLU A 246 -11.07 -39.35 56.97
N GLN A 247 -10.12 -40.26 56.75
CA GLN A 247 -9.09 -40.13 55.71
C GLN A 247 -9.66 -40.13 54.29
N ALA A 248 -10.72 -40.91 54.03
CA ALA A 248 -11.41 -40.91 52.74
C ALA A 248 -12.18 -39.60 52.50
N GLU A 249 -12.80 -39.05 53.55
CA GLU A 249 -13.50 -37.75 53.51
C GLU A 249 -12.52 -36.58 53.31
N GLU A 250 -11.36 -36.59 53.96
CA GLU A 250 -10.29 -35.59 53.75
C GLU A 250 -9.83 -35.58 52.28
N LYS A 251 -9.53 -36.76 51.71
CA LYS A 251 -9.15 -36.87 50.29
C LYS A 251 -10.26 -36.41 49.34
N LEU A 252 -11.52 -36.65 49.71
CA LEU A 252 -12.66 -36.20 48.91
C LEU A 252 -12.76 -34.67 48.91
N GLN A 253 -12.50 -34.01 50.05
CA GLN A 253 -12.42 -32.54 50.13
C GLN A 253 -11.25 -31.97 49.32
N GLU A 254 -10.07 -32.61 49.37
CA GLU A 254 -8.91 -32.23 48.55
C GLU A 254 -9.22 -32.33 47.05
N ASN A 255 -9.87 -33.42 46.61
CA ASN A 255 -10.28 -33.60 45.23
C ASN A 255 -11.39 -32.61 44.81
N GLU A 256 -12.28 -32.22 45.71
CA GLU A 256 -13.23 -31.13 45.45
C GLU A 256 -12.55 -29.78 45.24
N GLN A 257 -11.52 -29.47 46.03
CA GLN A 257 -10.76 -28.24 45.83
C GLN A 257 -9.98 -28.28 44.51
N ARG A 258 -9.29 -29.38 44.22
CA ARG A 258 -8.57 -29.58 42.95
C ARG A 258 -9.51 -29.48 41.74
N ALA A 259 -10.74 -30.01 41.84
CA ALA A 259 -11.73 -29.87 40.78
C ALA A 259 -12.17 -28.42 40.55
N LYS A 260 -12.31 -27.61 41.62
CA LYS A 260 -12.63 -26.18 41.50
C LYS A 260 -11.51 -25.42 40.81
N ASP A 261 -10.26 -25.68 41.20
CA ASP A 261 -9.08 -25.00 40.63
C ASP A 261 -8.96 -25.30 39.13
N LEU A 262 -9.06 -26.58 38.75
CA LEU A 262 -9.04 -26.99 37.33
C LEU A 262 -10.23 -26.44 36.52
N GLN A 263 -11.40 -26.28 37.15
CA GLN A 263 -12.56 -25.66 36.49
C GLN A 263 -12.33 -24.17 36.23
N GLN A 264 -11.67 -23.45 37.16
CA GLN A 264 -11.28 -22.06 36.95
C GLN A 264 -10.23 -21.92 35.84
N GLU A 265 -9.23 -22.80 35.80
CA GLU A 265 -8.24 -22.84 34.72
C GLU A 265 -8.90 -23.06 33.35
N ARG A 266 -9.85 -23.99 33.28
CA ARG A 266 -10.64 -24.24 32.06
C ARG A 266 -11.42 -23.01 31.61
N GLU A 267 -12.06 -22.29 32.53
CA GLU A 267 -12.81 -21.07 32.22
C GLU A 267 -11.90 -19.94 31.76
N PHE A 268 -10.72 -19.82 32.37
CA PHE A 268 -9.68 -18.86 31.97
C PHE A 268 -9.23 -19.10 30.53
N TYR A 269 -8.77 -20.32 30.21
CA TYR A 269 -8.33 -20.65 28.86
C TYR A 269 -9.46 -20.57 27.83
N SER A 270 -10.71 -20.92 28.21
CA SER A 270 -11.88 -20.75 27.34
C SER A 270 -12.10 -19.28 26.96
N THR A 271 -11.99 -18.37 27.93
CA THR A 271 -12.14 -16.93 27.68
C THR A 271 -11.02 -16.40 26.79
N GLN A 272 -9.77 -16.80 27.09
CA GLN A 272 -8.60 -16.42 26.31
C GLN A 272 -8.69 -16.93 24.85
N ALA A 273 -9.08 -18.19 24.64
CA ALA A 273 -9.28 -18.76 23.32
C ALA A 273 -10.37 -18.03 22.54
N GLN A 274 -11.47 -17.64 23.20
CA GLN A 274 -12.54 -16.87 22.56
C GLN A 274 -12.07 -15.49 22.12
N THR A 275 -11.31 -14.78 22.96
CA THR A 275 -10.74 -13.47 22.61
C THR A 275 -9.76 -13.57 21.45
N LEU A 276 -8.86 -14.55 21.45
CA LEU A 276 -7.92 -14.79 20.35
C LEU A 276 -8.64 -15.14 19.06
N GLN A 277 -9.66 -16.01 19.12
CA GLN A 277 -10.47 -16.38 17.96
C GLN A 277 -11.20 -15.16 17.37
N GLN A 278 -11.75 -14.29 18.21
CA GLN A 278 -12.37 -13.04 17.75
C GLN A 278 -11.35 -12.14 17.05
N SER A 279 -10.16 -11.96 17.64
CA SER A 279 -9.07 -11.17 17.05
C SER A 279 -8.63 -11.71 15.69
N LEU A 280 -8.39 -13.03 15.59
CA LEU A 280 -8.03 -13.68 14.33
C LEU A 280 -9.13 -13.54 13.26
N SER A 281 -10.41 -13.65 13.67
CA SER A 281 -11.54 -13.49 12.76
C SER A 281 -11.63 -12.07 12.21
N GLN A 282 -11.44 -11.06 13.07
CA GLN A 282 -11.43 -9.66 12.66
C GLN A 282 -10.27 -9.37 11.71
N LEU A 283 -9.06 -9.82 12.06
CA LEU A 283 -7.88 -9.62 11.23
C LEU A 283 -8.03 -10.29 9.85
N THR A 284 -8.71 -11.44 9.80
CA THR A 284 -9.00 -12.13 8.53
C THR A 284 -9.95 -11.33 7.65
N VAL A 285 -10.99 -10.73 8.24
CA VAL A 285 -11.93 -9.85 7.51
C VAL A 285 -11.21 -8.60 7.01
N ASP A 286 -10.42 -7.94 7.86
CA ASP A 286 -9.67 -6.74 7.50
C ASP A 286 -8.68 -7.04 6.36
N LYS A 287 -7.98 -8.18 6.43
CA LYS A 287 -7.12 -8.66 5.34
C LYS A 287 -7.90 -8.85 4.04
N GLN A 288 -9.02 -9.56 4.08
CA GLN A 288 -9.82 -9.80 2.86
C GLN A 288 -10.35 -8.50 2.26
N GLN A 289 -10.73 -7.53 3.10
CA GLN A 289 -11.18 -6.23 2.64
C GLN A 289 -10.04 -5.46 1.96
N THR A 290 -8.88 -5.36 2.59
CA THR A 290 -7.71 -4.66 2.01
C THR A 290 -7.22 -5.33 0.73
N GLU A 291 -7.23 -6.67 0.65
CA GLU A 291 -6.90 -7.41 -0.58
C GLU A 291 -7.91 -7.15 -1.70
N ALA A 292 -9.20 -7.04 -1.37
CA ALA A 292 -10.24 -6.72 -2.34
C ALA A 292 -10.13 -5.28 -2.87
N GLU A 293 -9.85 -4.32 -1.98
CA GLU A 293 -9.60 -2.91 -2.34
C GLU A 293 -8.36 -2.78 -3.23
N LEU A 294 -7.25 -3.44 -2.85
CA LEU A 294 -6.03 -3.47 -3.66
C LEU A 294 -6.27 -4.09 -5.04
N LYS A 295 -7.03 -5.19 -5.10
CA LYS A 295 -7.36 -5.85 -6.37
C LYS A 295 -8.20 -4.93 -7.28
N ALA A 296 -9.19 -4.24 -6.73
CA ALA A 296 -10.01 -3.29 -7.47
C ALA A 296 -9.16 -2.13 -8.02
N GLU A 297 -8.21 -1.63 -7.24
CA GLU A 297 -7.27 -0.59 -7.68
C GLU A 297 -6.36 -1.08 -8.80
N ILE A 298 -5.83 -2.31 -8.69
CA ILE A 298 -5.01 -2.92 -9.75
C ILE A 298 -5.83 -3.09 -11.04
N GLU A 299 -7.07 -3.59 -10.95
CA GLU A 299 -7.96 -3.75 -12.11
C GLU A 299 -8.28 -2.40 -12.77
N SER A 300 -8.56 -1.37 -11.97
CA SER A 300 -8.75 0.01 -12.44
C SER A 300 -7.52 0.54 -13.18
N ARG A 301 -6.33 0.35 -12.59
CA ARG A 301 -5.06 0.77 -13.19
C ARG A 301 -4.80 0.06 -14.52
N VAL A 302 -4.99 -1.26 -14.59
CA VAL A 302 -4.81 -2.03 -15.83
C VAL A 302 -5.76 -1.54 -16.93
N GLU A 303 -6.99 -1.23 -16.58
CA GLU A 303 -7.98 -0.68 -17.52
C GLU A 303 -7.58 0.72 -18.01
N LEU A 304 -7.04 1.58 -17.15
CA LEU A 304 -6.50 2.88 -17.53
C LEU A 304 -5.28 2.75 -18.46
N GLU A 305 -4.33 1.87 -18.15
CA GLU A 305 -3.16 1.59 -19.00
C GLU A 305 -3.60 1.05 -20.38
N ARG A 306 -4.62 0.19 -20.42
CA ARG A 306 -5.21 -0.30 -21.67
C ARG A 306 -5.79 0.84 -22.51
N ARG A 307 -6.54 1.77 -21.90
CA ARG A 307 -7.11 2.93 -22.60
C ARG A 307 -6.04 3.89 -23.09
N LEU A 308 -5.03 4.15 -22.27
CA LEU A 308 -3.89 5.00 -22.64
C LEU A 308 -3.18 4.44 -23.87
N LYS A 309 -2.89 3.13 -23.88
CA LYS A 309 -2.30 2.46 -25.04
C LYS A 309 -3.15 2.56 -26.30
N GLN A 310 -4.47 2.43 -26.19
CA GLN A 310 -5.38 2.61 -27.34
C GLN A 310 -5.36 4.05 -27.88
N ALA A 311 -5.25 5.05 -26.99
CA ALA A 311 -5.09 6.44 -27.40
C ALA A 311 -3.72 6.68 -28.08
N GLU A 312 -2.63 6.12 -27.55
CA GLU A 312 -1.31 6.18 -28.18
C GLU A 312 -1.31 5.56 -29.58
N GLU A 313 -1.91 4.38 -29.74
CA GLU A 313 -2.04 3.71 -31.04
C GLU A 313 -2.87 4.55 -32.04
N ALA A 314 -4.00 5.13 -31.60
CA ALA A 314 -4.81 6.02 -32.42
C ALA A 314 -4.05 7.30 -32.84
N LEU A 315 -3.23 7.87 -31.96
CA LEU A 315 -2.37 9.01 -32.27
C LEU A 315 -1.31 8.63 -33.33
N GLN A 316 -0.63 7.49 -33.15
CA GLN A 316 0.36 7.02 -34.12
C GLN A 316 -0.25 6.71 -35.49
N ASP A 317 -1.43 6.10 -35.52
CA ASP A 317 -2.14 5.81 -36.77
C ASP A 317 -2.58 7.10 -37.48
N LEU A 318 -3.03 8.11 -36.72
CA LEU A 318 -3.38 9.42 -37.25
C LEU A 318 -2.15 10.14 -37.83
N GLU A 319 -1.01 10.11 -37.13
CA GLU A 319 0.25 10.68 -37.60
C GLU A 319 0.71 10.01 -38.91
N LYS A 320 0.72 8.67 -38.96
CA LYS A 320 1.05 7.91 -40.17
C LYS A 320 0.10 8.22 -41.32
N GLY A 321 -1.20 8.37 -41.03
CA GLY A 321 -2.21 8.74 -42.01
C GLY A 321 -1.96 10.12 -42.62
N LEU A 322 -1.69 11.11 -41.76
CA LEU A 322 -1.40 12.49 -42.15
C LEU A 322 -0.09 12.63 -42.95
N ASN A 323 0.92 11.84 -42.61
CA ASN A 323 2.22 11.82 -43.31
C ASN A 323 2.19 11.06 -44.65
N SER A 324 1.12 10.32 -44.95
CA SER A 324 1.00 9.57 -46.21
C SER A 324 0.56 10.47 -47.37
N VAL A 325 1.22 10.31 -48.53
CA VAL A 325 0.93 11.09 -49.76
C VAL A 325 -0.34 10.59 -50.45
N GLU A 326 -0.73 9.33 -50.23
CA GLU A 326 -1.91 8.71 -50.83
C GLU A 326 -3.14 8.84 -49.92
N ARG A 327 -4.07 9.72 -50.29
CA ARG A 327 -5.37 9.83 -49.61
C ARG A 327 -6.41 8.94 -50.25
N THR A 328 -6.78 7.88 -49.55
CA THR A 328 -7.90 7.00 -49.91
C THR A 328 -9.07 7.25 -48.98
N LYS A 329 -10.30 7.08 -49.47
CA LYS A 329 -11.52 7.26 -48.67
C LYS A 329 -11.55 6.37 -47.43
N GLU A 330 -11.00 5.16 -47.53
CA GLU A 330 -10.90 4.22 -46.41
C GLU A 330 -9.94 4.72 -45.32
N ARG A 331 -8.82 5.32 -45.71
CA ARG A 331 -7.86 5.92 -44.77
C ARG A 331 -8.43 7.17 -44.09
N ASP A 332 -9.16 8.00 -44.84
CA ASP A 332 -9.84 9.17 -44.27
C ASP A 332 -10.92 8.78 -43.24
N GLU A 333 -11.70 7.72 -43.52
CA GLU A 333 -12.67 7.17 -42.54
C GLU A 333 -11.98 6.57 -41.31
N LYS A 334 -10.85 5.87 -41.50
CA LYS A 334 -10.05 5.35 -40.38
C LYS A 334 -9.52 6.47 -39.48
N MET A 335 -8.90 7.49 -40.06
CA MET A 335 -8.41 8.67 -39.33
C MET A 335 -9.53 9.40 -38.57
N LYS A 336 -10.72 9.49 -39.17
CA LYS A 336 -11.90 10.07 -38.48
C LYS A 336 -12.34 9.23 -37.27
N GLY A 337 -12.24 7.91 -37.37
CA GLY A 337 -12.41 6.99 -36.25
C GLY A 337 -11.41 7.26 -35.13
N ASP A 338 -10.13 7.37 -35.48
CA ASP A 338 -9.03 7.63 -34.53
C ASP A 338 -9.20 8.99 -33.82
N VAL A 339 -9.53 10.06 -34.57
CA VAL A 339 -9.86 11.38 -34.01
C VAL A 339 -11.04 11.32 -33.05
N THR A 340 -12.07 10.53 -33.38
CA THR A 340 -13.24 10.38 -32.49
C THR A 340 -12.87 9.62 -31.21
N HIS A 341 -12.00 8.62 -31.31
CA HIS A 341 -11.50 7.87 -30.16
C HIS A 341 -10.66 8.75 -29.23
N LEU A 342 -9.73 9.52 -29.80
CA LEU A 342 -8.90 10.48 -29.07
C LEU A 342 -9.74 11.55 -28.38
N ARG A 343 -10.75 12.10 -29.08
CA ARG A 343 -11.65 13.10 -28.49
C ARG A 343 -12.34 12.56 -27.24
N LYS A 344 -12.87 11.33 -27.30
CA LYS A 344 -13.50 10.67 -26.14
C LYS A 344 -12.51 10.46 -25.00
N PHE A 345 -11.30 9.98 -25.29
CA PHE A 345 -10.26 9.79 -24.28
C PHE A 345 -9.95 11.10 -23.55
N PHE A 346 -9.74 12.21 -24.27
CA PHE A 346 -9.48 13.50 -23.63
C PHE A 346 -10.70 14.07 -22.89
N GLU A 347 -11.92 13.90 -23.41
CA GLU A 347 -13.16 14.27 -22.70
C GLU A 347 -13.27 13.52 -21.35
N GLU A 348 -12.92 12.24 -21.32
CA GLU A 348 -12.88 11.42 -20.10
C GLU A 348 -11.77 11.89 -19.13
N CYS A 349 -10.56 12.19 -19.63
CA CYS A 349 -9.47 12.73 -18.81
C CYS A 349 -9.85 14.07 -18.16
N ILE A 350 -10.50 14.96 -18.91
CA ILE A 350 -10.99 16.25 -18.39
C ILE A 350 -12.02 16.01 -17.29
N CYS A 351 -12.99 15.12 -17.50
CA CYS A 351 -13.98 14.76 -16.48
C CYS A 351 -13.32 14.22 -15.21
N ALA A 352 -12.32 13.35 -15.36
CA ALA A 352 -11.58 12.79 -14.23
C ALA A 352 -10.82 13.87 -13.45
N ALA A 353 -10.09 14.76 -14.15
CA ALA A 353 -9.36 15.87 -13.54
C ALA A 353 -10.30 16.86 -12.82
N GLU A 354 -11.49 17.12 -13.36
CA GLU A 354 -12.49 17.93 -12.69
C GLU A 354 -13.00 17.29 -11.39
N ILE A 355 -13.19 15.97 -11.37
CA ILE A 355 -13.60 15.24 -10.16
C ILE A 355 -12.48 15.30 -9.12
N GLU A 356 -11.23 15.08 -9.54
CA GLU A 356 -10.05 15.16 -8.68
C GLU A 356 -9.87 16.56 -8.06
N ALA A 357 -10.03 17.62 -8.86
CA ALA A 357 -10.00 18.99 -8.35
C ALA A 357 -11.11 19.28 -7.33
N LYS A 358 -12.26 18.60 -7.43
CA LYS A 358 -13.39 18.69 -6.47
C LYS A 358 -13.22 17.78 -5.26
N LEU A 359 -12.28 16.84 -5.27
CA LEU A 359 -12.08 15.82 -4.24
C LEU A 359 -11.89 16.41 -2.83
N PRO A 360 -11.09 17.48 -2.60
CA PRO A 360 -10.94 18.07 -1.27
C PRO A 360 -12.27 18.60 -0.70
N ALA A 361 -13.14 19.15 -1.54
CA ALA A 361 -14.44 19.65 -1.13
C ALA A 361 -15.42 18.49 -0.82
N ILE A 362 -15.40 17.43 -1.62
CA ILE A 362 -16.19 16.20 -1.40
C ILE A 362 -15.78 15.55 -0.06
N MET A 363 -14.48 15.39 0.19
CA MET A 363 -13.96 14.83 1.44
C MET A 363 -14.34 15.69 2.64
N LYS A 364 -14.18 17.01 2.56
CA LYS A 364 -14.61 17.95 3.60
C LYS A 364 -16.09 17.75 3.94
N ASN A 365 -16.96 17.66 2.93
CA ASN A 365 -18.39 17.45 3.12
C ASN A 365 -18.73 16.08 3.75
N ALA A 366 -18.04 15.02 3.35
CA ALA A 366 -18.21 13.68 3.94
C ALA A 366 -17.87 13.68 5.44
N VAL A 367 -16.76 14.33 5.83
CA VAL A 367 -16.38 14.47 7.25
C VAL A 367 -17.44 15.28 8.03
N TYR A 368 -17.96 16.35 7.46
CA TYR A 368 -19.04 17.12 8.09
C TYR A 368 -20.32 16.28 8.28
N LEU A 369 -20.68 15.45 7.29
CA LEU A 369 -21.83 14.53 7.37
C LEU A 369 -21.65 13.51 8.50
N HIS A 370 -20.48 12.85 8.60
CA HIS A 370 -20.18 11.93 9.69
C HIS A 370 -20.21 12.62 11.06
N LYS A 371 -19.64 13.83 11.16
CA LYS A 371 -19.65 14.63 12.39
C LYS A 371 -21.06 15.05 12.80
N ALA A 372 -21.91 15.40 11.85
CA ALA A 372 -23.32 15.74 12.08
C ALA A 372 -24.14 14.50 12.49
N ALA A 373 -23.92 13.35 11.85
CA ALA A 373 -24.56 12.08 12.20
C ALA A 373 -24.16 11.62 13.61
N ALA A 374 -22.87 11.68 13.95
CA ALA A 374 -22.37 11.34 15.29
C ALA A 374 -22.97 12.26 16.38
N ARG A 375 -23.14 13.55 16.10
CA ARG A 375 -23.83 14.50 16.99
C ARG A 375 -25.30 14.15 17.18
N ARG A 376 -26.01 13.79 16.11
CA ARG A 376 -27.42 13.34 16.17
C ARG A 376 -27.57 12.06 17.00
N ILE A 377 -26.70 11.06 16.80
CA ILE A 377 -26.71 9.81 17.57
C ILE A 377 -26.49 10.09 19.07
N LYS A 378 -25.52 10.95 19.42
CA LYS A 378 -25.31 11.38 20.80
C LYS A 378 -26.53 12.12 21.37
N SER A 379 -27.13 13.03 20.61
CA SER A 379 -28.33 13.76 21.04
C SER A 379 -29.55 12.85 21.26
N CYS A 380 -29.73 11.82 20.43
CA CYS A 380 -30.81 10.82 20.61
C CYS A 380 -30.58 9.90 21.81
N ARG A 381 -29.32 9.66 22.21
CA ARG A 381 -28.98 8.91 23.43
C ARG A 381 -29.36 9.68 24.69
N VAL A 382 -29.09 10.98 24.73
CA VAL A 382 -29.37 11.88 25.87
C VAL A 382 -30.88 12.11 26.08
N GLN A 383 -31.73 11.88 25.08
CA GLN A 383 -33.19 12.02 25.20
C GLN A 383 -33.90 10.72 25.62
N ARG A 384 -33.19 9.60 25.74
CA ARG A 384 -33.73 8.29 26.13
C ARG A 384 -33.38 7.87 27.56
N GLU A 385 -32.54 8.63 28.24
CA GLU A 385 -32.33 8.61 29.69
C GLU A 385 -33.23 9.68 30.33
#